data_AF-A0A5R8LBW3-F1
#
_entry.id   AF-A0A5R8LBW3-F1
#
_cell.length_a   1.000
_cell.length_b   1.000
_cell.length_c   1.000
_cell.angle_alpha   90.00
_cell.angle_beta   90.00
_cell.angle_gamma   90.00
#
_symmetry.space_group_name_H-M   'P 1'
#
loop_
_entity.id
_entity.type
_entity.pdbx_description
1 polymer ?
#
loop_
_entity_poly.entity_id
_entity_poly.type
_entity_poly.pdbx_seq_one_letter_code
_entity_poly.pdbx_strand_id
1 'polypeptide(L)' 'MTATVARVAPNPKRALAPADEQRLRAALDAHESSYDELRAAVLAASANGASVRVLAEFLGKSTNTISRWKTDARP' A
#
# COMPACT_ATOMS: atom_id res chain seq x y z
N MET A 1 51.46 -17.37 -23.98
CA MET A 1 50.39 -17.66 -23.02
C MET A 1 49.82 -16.33 -22.56
N THR A 2 48.76 -15.84 -23.21
CA THR A 2 48.21 -14.49 -22.98
C THR A 2 46.90 -14.66 -22.21
N ALA A 3 46.90 -14.25 -20.94
CA ALA A 3 45.71 -14.29 -20.09
C ALA A 3 44.74 -13.17 -20.51
N THR A 4 43.61 -13.54 -21.10
CA THR A 4 42.51 -12.62 -21.38
C THR A 4 41.86 -12.21 -20.06
N VAL A 5 42.08 -10.97 -19.65
CA VAL A 5 41.39 -10.37 -18.51
C VAL A 5 39.93 -10.17 -18.91
N ALA A 6 39.03 -10.99 -18.35
CA ALA A 6 37.60 -10.83 -18.52
C ALA A 6 37.16 -9.47 -17.93
N ARG A 7 36.64 -8.57 -18.78
CA ARG A 7 35.96 -7.36 -18.31
C ARG A 7 34.70 -7.77 -17.55
N VAL A 8 34.71 -7.60 -16.23
CA VAL A 8 33.50 -7.67 -15.41
C VAL A 8 32.60 -6.49 -15.81
N ALA A 9 31.45 -6.79 -16.42
CA ALA A 9 30.44 -5.79 -16.74
C ALA A 9 29.94 -5.11 -15.44
N PRO A 10 29.64 -3.81 -15.45
CA PRO A 10 29.15 -3.11 -14.28
C PRO A 10 27.88 -3.78 -13.77
N ASN A 11 27.92 -4.30 -12.55
CA ASN A 11 26.79 -4.96 -11.92
C ASN A 11 25.70 -3.91 -11.63
N PRO A 12 24.52 -3.97 -12.27
CA PRO A 12 23.45 -3.01 -12.08
C PRO A 12 22.70 -3.31 -10.77
N LYS A 13 23.40 -3.31 -9.62
CA LYS A 13 22.87 -3.56 -8.26
C LYS A 13 21.80 -2.54 -7.80
N ARG A 14 21.27 -1.72 -8.71
CA ARG A 14 20.33 -0.62 -8.47
C ARG A 14 19.17 -0.56 -9.48
N ALA A 15 19.10 -1.48 -10.44
CA ALA A 15 18.01 -1.49 -11.41
C ALA A 15 16.98 -2.56 -11.05
N LEU A 16 15.72 -2.16 -10.97
CA LEU A 16 14.60 -3.08 -10.84
C LEU A 16 14.42 -3.81 -12.18
N ALA A 17 14.28 -5.12 -12.20
CA ALA A 17 13.99 -5.83 -13.43
C ALA A 17 12.58 -5.43 -13.93
N PRO A 18 12.35 -5.28 -15.25
CA PRO A 18 11.04 -4.85 -15.76
C PRO A 18 9.86 -5.74 -15.30
N ALA A 19 10.10 -7.05 -15.14
CA ALA A 19 9.10 -7.98 -14.61
C ALA A 19 8.78 -7.73 -13.13
N ASP A 20 9.79 -7.44 -12.31
CA ASP A 20 9.61 -7.09 -10.89
C ASP A 20 8.89 -5.74 -10.75
N GLU A 21 9.21 -4.77 -11.62
CA GLU A 21 8.54 -3.47 -11.68
C GLU A 21 7.05 -3.60 -11.97
N GLN A 22 6.68 -4.39 -12.98
CA GLN A 22 5.28 -4.66 -13.31
C GLN A 22 4.56 -5.36 -12.16
N ARG A 23 5.20 -6.34 -11.52
CA ARG A 23 4.62 -7.07 -10.38
C ARG A 23 4.40 -6.16 -9.17
N LEU A 24 5.36 -5.29 -8.86
CA LEU A 24 5.25 -4.34 -7.76
C LEU A 24 4.16 -3.30 -8.04
N ARG A 25 4.06 -2.77 -9.26
CA ARG A 25 2.96 -1.87 -9.64
C ARG A 25 1.60 -2.52 -9.48
N ALA A 26 1.42 -3.72 -10.03
CA ALA A 26 0.16 -4.44 -9.89
C ALA A 26 -0.20 -4.73 -8.43
N ALA A 27 0.80 -5.03 -7.59
CA ALA A 27 0.59 -5.22 -6.15
C ALA A 27 0.23 -3.92 -5.43
N LEU A 28 0.82 -2.78 -5.82
CA LEU A 28 0.47 -1.47 -5.31
C LEU A 28 -0.96 -1.09 -5.68
N ASP A 29 -1.35 -1.25 -6.94
CA ASP A 29 -2.71 -0.94 -7.41
C ASP A 29 -3.76 -1.79 -6.69
N ALA A 30 -3.48 -3.08 -6.49
CA ALA A 30 -4.34 -3.97 -5.72
C ALA A 30 -4.42 -3.58 -4.24
N HIS A 31 -3.29 -3.18 -3.65
CA HIS A 31 -3.25 -2.71 -2.27
C HIS A 31 -4.07 -1.42 -2.11
N GLU A 32 -3.89 -0.43 -2.99
CA GLU A 32 -4.66 0.82 -2.98
C GLU A 32 -6.16 0.57 -3.16
N SER A 33 -6.55 -0.27 -4.12
CA SER A 33 -7.96 -0.64 -4.31
C SER A 33 -8.56 -1.28 -3.04
N SER A 34 -7.84 -2.23 -2.44
CA SER A 34 -8.31 -2.87 -1.20
C SER A 34 -8.37 -1.91 -0.01
N TYR A 35 -7.49 -0.92 0.03
CA TYR A 35 -7.46 0.12 1.05
C TYR A 35 -8.65 1.06 0.90
N ASP A 36 -8.99 1.46 -0.32
CA ASP A 36 -10.16 2.29 -0.61
C ASP A 36 -11.48 1.57 -0.31
N GLU A 37 -11.58 0.28 -0.65
CA GLU A 37 -12.73 -0.55 -0.28
C GLU A 37 -12.90 -0.62 1.25
N LEU A 38 -11.81 -0.85 1.99
CA LEU A 38 -11.84 -0.86 3.46
C LEU A 38 -12.28 0.50 4.01
N ARG A 39 -11.74 1.59 3.46
CA ARG A 39 -12.11 2.96 3.86
C ARG A 39 -13.59 3.21 3.61
N ALA A 40 -14.12 2.83 2.45
CA ALA A 40 -15.53 2.97 2.11
C ALA A 40 -16.43 2.17 3.07
N ALA A 41 -16.06 0.93 3.40
CA ALA A 41 -16.79 0.11 4.36
C ALA A 41 -16.82 0.73 5.76
N VAL A 42 -15.71 1.34 6.21
CA VAL A 42 -15.65 2.06 7.49
C VAL A 42 -16.55 3.30 7.49
N LEU A 43 -16.56 4.07 6.42
CA LEU A 43 -17.43 5.24 6.30
C LEU A 43 -18.90 4.84 6.30
N ALA A 44 -19.27 3.77 5.58
CA ALA A 44 -20.63 3.23 5.60
C ALA A 44 -21.05 2.74 7.00
N ALA A 45 -20.18 1.98 7.68
CA ALA A 45 -20.44 1.55 9.06
C ALA A 45 -20.59 2.74 10.02
N SER A 46 -19.76 3.78 9.85
CA SER A 46 -19.89 5.01 10.64
C SER A 46 -21.17 5.77 10.34
N ALA A 47 -21.67 5.78 9.10
CA ALA A 47 -22.95 6.38 8.74
C ALA A 47 -24.12 5.65 9.40
N ASN A 48 -23.98 4.33 9.61
CA ASN A 48 -24.92 3.50 10.38
C ASN A 48 -24.77 3.64 11.91
N GLY A 49 -23.95 4.58 12.39
CA GLY A 49 -23.82 4.89 13.81
C GLY A 49 -22.67 4.18 14.53
N ALA A 50 -21.82 3.41 13.84
CA ALA A 50 -20.66 2.80 14.47
C ALA A 50 -19.70 3.88 15.00
N SER A 51 -19.27 3.73 16.26
CA SER A 51 -18.35 4.67 16.89
C SER A 51 -16.92 4.49 16.37
N VAL A 52 -16.14 5.58 16.34
CA VAL A 52 -14.72 5.56 15.95
C VAL A 52 -13.93 4.55 16.77
N ARG A 53 -14.24 4.43 18.06
CA ARG A 53 -13.56 3.52 18.98
C ARG A 53 -13.85 2.05 18.63
N VAL A 54 -15.11 1.70 18.40
CA VAL A 54 -15.51 0.33 18.02
C VAL A 54 -14.85 -0.09 16.71
N LEU A 55 -14.86 0.80 15.71
CA LEU A 55 -14.23 0.54 14.41
C LEU A 55 -12.71 0.36 14.53
N ALA A 56 -12.05 1.19 15.34
CA ALA A 56 -10.62 1.11 15.60
C ALA A 56 -10.23 -0.20 16.28
N GLU A 57 -10.97 -0.59 17.33
CA GLU A 57 -10.75 -1.85 18.05
C GLU A 57 -11.00 -3.06 17.13
N PHE A 58 -12.09 -3.07 16.36
CA PHE A 58 -12.42 -4.18 15.46
C PHE A 58 -11.38 -4.39 14.35
N LEU A 59 -10.85 -3.30 13.77
CA LEU A 59 -9.90 -3.36 12.67
C LEU A 59 -8.43 -3.41 13.12
N GLY A 60 -8.17 -3.34 14.42
CA GLY A 60 -6.80 -3.20 14.96
C GLY A 60 -6.10 -1.93 14.45
N LYS A 61 -6.86 -0.85 14.21
CA LYS A 61 -6.35 0.44 13.76
C LYS A 61 -6.36 1.45 14.91
N SER A 62 -5.57 2.51 14.78
CA SER A 62 -5.66 3.63 15.71
C SER A 62 -6.98 4.38 15.51
N THR A 63 -7.53 4.95 16.59
CA THR A 63 -8.69 5.86 16.50
C THR A 63 -8.39 7.06 15.60
N ASN A 64 -7.14 7.53 15.59
CA ASN A 64 -6.69 8.61 14.70
C ASN A 64 -6.86 8.25 13.21
N THR A 65 -6.53 7.02 12.81
CA THR A 65 -6.70 6.55 11.42
C THR A 65 -8.16 6.64 10.98
N ILE A 66 -9.07 6.13 11.81
CA ILE A 66 -10.51 6.15 11.52
C ILE A 66 -11.05 7.60 11.50
N SER A 67 -10.62 8.43 12.45
CA SER A 67 -10.99 9.85 12.50
C SER A 67 -10.54 10.60 11.25
N ARG A 68 -9.31 10.39 10.77
CA ARG A 68 -8.80 11.00 9.54
C ARG A 68 -9.65 10.63 8.33
N TRP A 69 -9.97 9.34 8.15
CA TRP A 69 -10.82 8.91 7.04
C TRP A 69 -12.19 9.60 7.02
N LYS A 70 -12.78 9.81 8.20
CA LYS A 70 -14.06 10.53 8.36
C LYS A 70 -13.94 12.02 8.06
N THR A 71 -12.85 12.65 8.47
CA THR A 71 -12.57 14.06 8.18
C THR A 71 -12.36 14.27 6.68
N ASP A 72 -11.54 13.43 6.05
CA ASP A 72 -11.20 13.50 4.62
C ASP A 72 -12.40 13.19 3.71
N ALA A 73 -13.46 12.55 4.23
CA ALA A 73 -14.68 12.25 3.52
C ALA A 73 -15.76 13.34 3.64
N ARG A 74 -15.54 14.36 4.48
CA ARG A 74 -16.46 15.49 4.61
C ARG A 74 -16.24 16.42 3.40
N PRO A 75 -17.32 16.84 2.70
CA PRO A 75 -17.22 17.79 1.60
C PRO A 75 -16.74 19.17 2.05
#